data_AF-A0A7W9XDI9-F1
#
_entry.id   AF-A0A7W9XDI9-F1
#
_cell.length_a   1.000
_cell.length_b   1.000
_cell.length_c   1.000
_cell.angle_alpha   90.00
_cell.angle_beta   90.00
_cell.angle_gamma   90.00
#
_symmetry.space_group_name_H-M   'P 1'
#
loop_
_entity.id
_entity.type
_entity.pdbx_description
1 polymer ?
#
loop_
_entity_poly.entity_id
_entity_poly.type
_entity_poly.pdbx_seq_one_letter_code
_entity_poly.pdbx_strand_id
1 'polypeptide(L)'
;MSHIFTLQPNLVLLNKYEYLDLNEEQLKVAVLNKQKLEVEIDAIWETGKREATEEGFKKMIEEYGIEEHYETLLYICLVETNHADLQYQHKFDAYERNKLDRELAHLLLINKPDARHKPNSIKVSSAIDTVKVTSPKLIEWLGKLVSNAIENLDFVPSELSNTLFYFVADYEGSVGANKQPLNYVNIQQAAQRKVRKPGKRERNGYLSLFLFRVLVYLSNETSLTAKAGVRFSDDQLNFLFKVAELFEWLKGVAFDSEPKDYIYTLLHNRMSL
;
A
#
# COMPACT_ATOMS: atom_id res chain seq x y z
N MET A 1 -14.48 11.85 1.42
CA MET A 1 -15.10 12.12 0.11
C MET A 1 -14.10 11.64 -0.92
N SER A 2 -14.51 10.78 -1.85
CA SER A 2 -13.70 10.40 -3.00
C SER A 2 -13.75 11.50 -4.06
N HIS A 3 -12.72 11.57 -4.91
CA HIS A 3 -12.67 12.50 -6.04
C HIS A 3 -12.90 11.73 -7.33
N ILE A 4 -13.88 12.15 -8.13
CA ILE A 4 -14.20 11.50 -9.41
C ILE A 4 -13.67 12.37 -10.55
N PHE A 5 -12.81 11.78 -11.39
CA PHE A 5 -12.34 12.37 -12.64
C PHE A 5 -13.12 11.77 -13.80
N THR A 6 -13.66 12.61 -14.68
CA THR A 6 -14.36 12.16 -15.89
C THR A 6 -13.51 12.52 -17.10
N LEU A 7 -12.90 11.52 -17.74
CA LEU A 7 -11.95 11.67 -18.84
C LEU A 7 -12.47 10.97 -20.10
N GLN A 8 -12.05 11.39 -21.29
CA GLN A 8 -12.33 10.73 -22.57
C GLN A 8 -11.02 10.24 -23.24
N PRO A 9 -10.27 9.34 -22.57
CA PRO A 9 -8.96 8.91 -23.03
C PRO A 9 -9.04 8.09 -24.33
N ASN A 10 -7.88 7.85 -24.96
CA ASN A 10 -7.79 6.95 -26.09
C ASN A 10 -7.99 5.49 -25.65
N LEU A 11 -9.22 4.99 -25.79
CA LEU A 11 -9.62 3.66 -25.35
C LEU A 11 -8.84 2.54 -26.05
N VAL A 12 -8.39 2.75 -27.29
CA VAL A 12 -7.58 1.77 -28.02
C VAL A 12 -6.22 1.60 -27.35
N LEU A 13 -5.60 2.71 -26.95
CA LEU A 13 -4.34 2.68 -26.22
C LEU A 13 -4.52 2.08 -24.82
N LEU A 14 -5.59 2.45 -24.09
CA LEU A 14 -5.85 1.87 -22.78
C LEU A 14 -6.07 0.35 -22.84
N ASN A 15 -6.78 -0.15 -23.85
CA ASN A 15 -6.96 -1.59 -24.06
C ASN A 15 -5.64 -2.28 -24.43
N LYS A 16 -4.79 -1.66 -25.26
CA LYS A 16 -3.44 -2.16 -25.59
C LYS A 16 -2.56 -2.34 -24.34
N TYR A 17 -2.72 -1.48 -23.34
CA TYR A 17 -1.99 -1.54 -22.08
C TYR A 17 -2.72 -2.26 -20.95
N GLU A 18 -3.80 -3.00 -21.27
CA GLU A 18 -4.57 -3.81 -20.30
C GLU A 18 -5.22 -3.01 -19.16
N TYR A 19 -5.44 -1.70 -19.35
CA TYR A 19 -6.28 -0.90 -18.45
C TYR A 19 -7.77 -1.17 -18.65
N LEU A 20 -8.12 -1.73 -19.80
CA LEU A 20 -9.47 -2.14 -20.18
C LEU A 20 -9.41 -3.61 -20.60
N ASP A 21 -10.47 -4.35 -20.28
CA ASP A 21 -10.66 -5.74 -20.71
C ASP A 21 -11.85 -5.79 -21.68
N LEU A 22 -11.73 -5.07 -22.80
CA LEU A 22 -12.74 -5.03 -23.85
C LEU A 22 -12.30 -5.89 -25.02
N ASN A 23 -13.22 -6.71 -25.52
CA ASN A 23 -13.03 -7.38 -26.81
C ASN A 23 -13.14 -6.37 -27.98
N GLU A 24 -12.78 -6.80 -29.20
CA GLU A 24 -12.74 -5.91 -30.37
C GLU A 24 -14.08 -5.22 -30.68
N GLU A 25 -15.21 -5.92 -30.52
CA GLU A 25 -16.53 -5.34 -30.80
C GLU A 25 -16.93 -4.32 -29.75
N GLN A 26 -16.72 -4.64 -28.47
CA GLN A 26 -16.95 -3.73 -27.34
C GLN A 26 -16.10 -2.48 -27.48
N LEU A 27 -14.81 -2.62 -27.84
CA LEU A 27 -13.90 -1.51 -28.04
C LEU A 27 -14.37 -0.59 -29.19
N LYS A 28 -14.79 -1.17 -30.32
CA LYS A 28 -15.33 -0.39 -31.45
C LYS A 28 -16.56 0.42 -31.04
N VAL A 29 -17.49 -0.19 -30.31
CA VAL A 29 -18.69 0.51 -29.82
C VAL A 29 -18.33 1.62 -28.85
N ALA A 30 -17.42 1.36 -27.89
CA ALA A 30 -16.97 2.34 -26.91
C ALA A 30 -16.29 3.57 -27.56
N VAL A 31 -15.43 3.32 -28.55
CA VAL A 31 -14.74 4.38 -29.33
C VAL A 31 -15.75 5.19 -30.15
N LEU A 32 -16.68 4.53 -30.85
CA LEU A 32 -17.70 5.19 -31.66
C LEU A 32 -18.58 6.11 -30.81
N ASN A 33 -18.93 5.66 -29.60
CA ASN A 33 -19.76 6.41 -28.66
C ASN A 33 -19.00 7.49 -27.88
N LYS A 34 -17.70 7.68 -28.13
CA LYS A 34 -16.84 8.62 -27.38
C LYS A 34 -16.99 8.41 -25.87
N GLN A 35 -16.98 7.15 -25.44
CA GLN A 35 -17.21 6.79 -24.05
C GLN A 35 -16.22 7.50 -23.14
N LYS A 36 -16.76 8.14 -22.09
CA LYS A 36 -15.96 8.69 -20.99
C LYS A 36 -15.74 7.63 -19.94
N LEU A 37 -14.58 7.68 -19.30
CA LEU A 37 -14.21 6.85 -18.17
C LEU A 37 -14.22 7.69 -16.90
N GLU A 38 -14.76 7.11 -15.83
CA GLU A 38 -14.69 7.69 -14.50
C GLU A 38 -13.58 7.00 -13.72
N VAL A 39 -12.70 7.81 -13.12
CA VAL A 39 -11.67 7.33 -12.19
C VAL A 39 -11.99 7.91 -10.82
N GLU A 40 -12.33 7.04 -9.89
CA GLU A 40 -12.49 7.39 -8.49
C GLU A 40 -11.14 7.26 -7.77
N ILE A 41 -10.67 8.37 -7.21
CA ILE A 41 -9.48 8.40 -6.36
C ILE A 41 -9.94 8.44 -4.91
N ASP A 42 -9.44 7.49 -4.12
CA ASP A 42 -9.80 7.37 -2.72
C ASP A 42 -9.41 8.62 -1.91
N ALA A 43 -10.13 8.83 -0.80
CA ALA A 43 -10.19 10.07 0.01
C ALA A 43 -8.87 10.54 0.67
N ILE A 44 -7.71 10.02 0.25
CA ILE A 44 -6.38 10.45 0.69
C ILE A 44 -6.09 11.89 0.21
N TRP A 45 -6.81 12.37 -0.81
CA TRP A 45 -6.58 13.67 -1.42
C TRP A 45 -7.46 14.75 -0.77
N GLU A 46 -6.86 15.87 -0.36
CA GLU A 46 -7.56 17.01 0.23
C GLU A 46 -8.54 17.67 -0.76
N THR A 47 -9.56 18.35 -0.25
CA THR A 47 -10.51 19.14 -1.06
C THR A 47 -9.76 20.22 -1.85
N GLY A 48 -10.00 20.32 -3.16
CA GLY A 48 -9.28 21.23 -4.07
C GLY A 48 -8.07 20.61 -4.77
N LYS A 49 -7.60 19.44 -4.32
CA LYS A 49 -6.47 18.74 -4.95
C LYS A 49 -6.79 18.26 -6.37
N ARG A 50 -8.06 17.99 -6.68
CA ARG A 50 -8.50 17.64 -8.04
C ARG A 50 -8.15 18.73 -9.05
N GLU A 51 -8.66 19.95 -8.84
CA GLU A 51 -8.46 21.08 -9.75
C GLU A 51 -6.97 21.42 -9.90
N ALA A 52 -6.23 21.43 -8.79
CA ALA A 52 -4.79 21.63 -8.80
C ALA A 52 -4.04 20.54 -9.58
N THR A 53 -4.51 19.29 -9.51
CA THR A 53 -3.92 18.17 -10.28
C THR A 53 -4.23 18.33 -11.76
N GLU A 54 -5.48 18.59 -12.15
CA GLU A 54 -5.87 18.78 -13.56
C GLU A 54 -5.11 19.98 -14.18
N GLU A 55 -5.06 21.12 -13.48
CA GLU A 55 -4.36 22.31 -13.96
C GLU A 55 -2.84 22.11 -14.02
N GLY A 56 -2.25 21.52 -12.96
CA GLY A 56 -0.82 21.23 -12.91
C GLY A 56 -0.40 20.22 -13.99
N PHE A 57 -1.21 19.19 -14.20
CA PHE A 57 -0.96 18.18 -15.24
C PHE A 57 -1.08 18.78 -16.64
N LYS A 58 -2.08 19.63 -16.87
CA LYS A 58 -2.25 20.32 -18.16
C LYS A 58 -1.04 21.19 -18.51
N LYS A 59 -0.59 22.03 -17.58
CA LYS A 59 0.61 22.87 -17.76
C LYS A 59 1.85 22.03 -18.06
N MET A 60 2.02 20.92 -17.33
CA MET A 60 3.13 20.00 -17.56
C MET A 60 3.05 19.39 -18.97
N ILE A 61 1.89 18.91 -19.41
CA ILE A 61 1.72 18.33 -20.75
C ILE A 61 2.03 19.34 -21.87
N GLU A 62 1.59 20.58 -21.71
CA GLU A 62 1.89 21.70 -22.64
C GLU A 62 3.40 22.01 -22.68
N GLU A 63 4.08 21.99 -21.54
CA GLU A 63 5.53 22.25 -21.48
C GLU A 63 6.36 21.26 -22.30
N TYR A 64 5.92 20.00 -22.36
CA TYR A 64 6.61 18.94 -23.11
C TYR A 64 6.06 18.72 -24.52
N GLY A 65 5.07 19.50 -24.96
CA GLY A 65 4.51 19.42 -26.32
C GLY A 65 3.89 18.06 -26.65
N ILE A 66 3.13 17.48 -25.70
CA ILE A 66 2.44 16.19 -25.84
C ILE A 66 0.94 16.30 -25.51
N GLU A 67 0.34 17.43 -25.89
CA GLU A 67 -1.04 17.82 -25.58
C GLU A 67 -2.08 16.79 -26.04
N GLU A 68 -1.86 16.13 -27.18
CA GLU A 68 -2.78 15.09 -27.66
C GLU A 68 -2.91 13.89 -26.70
N HIS A 69 -1.96 13.73 -25.77
CA HIS A 69 -1.96 12.62 -24.82
C HIS A 69 -2.53 12.98 -23.46
N TYR A 70 -2.96 14.23 -23.22
CA TYR A 70 -3.40 14.72 -21.91
C TYR A 70 -4.34 13.76 -21.18
N GLU A 71 -5.50 13.42 -21.76
CA GLU A 71 -6.50 12.62 -21.05
C GLU A 71 -6.08 11.17 -20.83
N THR A 72 -5.32 10.60 -21.77
CA THR A 72 -4.84 9.21 -21.66
C THR A 72 -3.74 9.10 -20.61
N LEU A 73 -2.78 10.02 -20.62
CA LEU A 73 -1.71 10.06 -19.63
C LEU A 73 -2.23 10.40 -18.23
N LEU A 74 -3.18 11.33 -18.11
CA LEU A 74 -3.80 11.66 -16.84
C LEU A 74 -4.55 10.44 -16.28
N TYR A 75 -5.31 9.73 -17.12
CA TYR A 75 -5.99 8.49 -16.74
C TYR A 75 -5.00 7.45 -16.20
N ILE A 76 -3.92 7.17 -16.95
CA ILE A 76 -2.86 6.23 -16.53
C ILE A 76 -2.28 6.67 -15.18
N CYS A 77 -1.96 7.95 -15.01
CA CYS A 77 -1.38 8.44 -13.78
C CYS A 77 -2.32 8.29 -12.58
N LEU A 78 -3.61 8.59 -12.77
CA LEU A 78 -4.65 8.46 -11.75
C LEU A 78 -4.89 6.99 -11.33
N VAL A 79 -4.96 6.07 -12.29
CA VAL A 79 -5.13 4.65 -11.97
C VAL A 79 -3.91 4.09 -11.25
N GLU A 80 -2.71 4.37 -11.77
CA GLU A 80 -1.47 3.82 -11.23
C GLU A 80 -1.09 4.41 -9.87
N THR A 81 -1.30 5.71 -9.66
CA THR A 81 -1.08 6.31 -8.33
C THR A 81 -2.04 5.74 -7.31
N ASN A 82 -3.33 5.56 -7.66
CA ASN A 82 -4.33 5.04 -6.73
C ASN A 82 -4.00 3.60 -6.36
N HIS A 83 -3.63 2.78 -7.35
CA HIS A 83 -3.16 1.42 -7.11
C HIS A 83 -1.92 1.40 -6.20
N ALA A 84 -0.92 2.24 -6.46
CA ALA A 84 0.29 2.33 -5.65
C ALA A 84 0.01 2.76 -4.20
N ASP A 85 -0.87 3.74 -4.00
CA ASP A 85 -1.30 4.21 -2.68
C ASP A 85 -2.05 3.11 -1.90
N LEU A 86 -3.02 2.44 -2.52
CA LEU A 86 -3.77 1.34 -1.92
C LEU A 86 -2.85 0.19 -1.51
N GLN A 87 -1.90 -0.19 -2.37
CA GLN A 87 -0.92 -1.23 -2.04
C GLN A 87 -0.03 -0.83 -0.86
N TYR A 88 0.41 0.44 -0.81
CA TYR A 88 1.21 0.95 0.31
C TYR A 88 0.39 1.00 1.61
N GLN A 89 -0.87 1.43 1.56
CA GLN A 89 -1.78 1.43 2.70
C GLN A 89 -2.03 0.01 3.22
N HIS A 90 -2.31 -0.96 2.35
CA HIS A 90 -2.45 -2.36 2.74
C HIS A 90 -1.20 -2.91 3.44
N LYS A 91 0.01 -2.50 3.01
CA LYS A 91 1.26 -2.85 3.72
C LYS A 91 1.33 -2.21 5.10
N PHE A 92 0.89 -0.97 5.24
CA PHE A 92 0.85 -0.28 6.52
C PHE A 92 -0.15 -0.94 7.48
N ASP A 93 -1.36 -1.23 7.01
CA ASP A 93 -2.38 -1.91 7.80
C ASP A 93 -1.93 -3.32 8.21
N ALA A 94 -1.27 -4.05 7.30
CA ALA A 94 -0.66 -5.33 7.62
C ALA A 94 0.44 -5.19 8.69
N TYR A 95 1.22 -4.11 8.68
CA TYR A 95 2.20 -3.85 9.72
C TYR A 95 1.55 -3.61 11.09
N GLU A 96 0.51 -2.78 11.17
CA GLU A 96 -0.20 -2.53 12.43
C GLU A 96 -0.86 -3.82 12.97
N ARG A 97 -1.49 -4.62 12.10
CA ARG A 97 -2.02 -5.94 12.49
C ARG A 97 -0.93 -6.87 13.01
N ASN A 98 0.19 -7.00 12.30
CA ASN A 98 1.30 -7.85 12.72
C ASN A 98 1.92 -7.40 14.06
N LYS A 99 1.91 -6.09 14.33
CA LYS A 99 2.38 -5.53 15.60
C LYS A 99 1.45 -5.96 16.74
N LEU A 100 0.14 -5.81 16.55
CA LEU A 100 -0.88 -6.25 17.51
C LEU A 100 -0.78 -7.76 17.77
N ASP A 101 -0.70 -8.57 16.71
CA ASP A 101 -0.57 -10.04 16.82
C ASP A 101 0.65 -10.44 17.65
N ARG A 102 1.77 -9.75 17.46
CA ARG A 102 3.00 -10.01 18.19
C ARG A 102 2.88 -9.63 19.67
N GLU A 103 2.29 -8.49 19.98
CA GLU A 103 2.03 -8.05 21.36
C GLU A 103 1.12 -9.03 22.09
N LEU A 104 0.04 -9.46 21.43
CA LEU A 104 -0.88 -10.46 21.96
C LEU A 104 -0.21 -11.83 22.13
N ALA A 105 0.58 -12.27 21.16
CA ALA A 105 1.32 -13.53 21.27
C ALA A 105 2.27 -13.53 22.47
N HIS A 106 2.98 -12.42 22.72
CA HIS A 106 3.80 -12.27 23.91
C HIS A 106 3.00 -12.33 25.22
N LEU A 107 1.78 -11.76 25.24
CA LEU A 107 0.87 -11.85 26.37
C LEU A 107 0.37 -13.29 26.62
N LEU A 108 0.06 -14.04 25.56
CA LEU A 108 -0.40 -15.43 25.67
C LEU A 108 0.70 -16.39 26.13
N LEU A 109 1.95 -16.14 25.74
CA LEU A 109 3.10 -16.95 26.17
C LEU A 109 3.34 -16.91 27.69
N ILE A 110 2.75 -15.96 28.43
CA ILE A 110 2.79 -15.91 29.91
C ILE A 110 2.20 -17.18 30.52
N ASN A 111 1.15 -17.73 29.89
CA ASN A 111 0.44 -18.90 30.39
C ASN A 111 0.97 -20.22 29.82
N LYS A 112 2.02 -20.17 28.98
CA LYS A 112 2.62 -21.38 28.43
C LYS A 112 3.11 -22.27 29.59
N PRO A 113 2.61 -23.51 29.72
CA PRO A 113 2.86 -24.37 30.89
C PRO A 113 4.35 -24.57 31.21
N ASP A 114 5.19 -24.68 30.17
CA ASP A 114 6.61 -25.00 30.28
C ASP A 114 7.55 -23.78 30.07
N ALA A 115 7.04 -22.55 30.15
CA ALA A 115 7.87 -21.37 29.89
C ALA A 115 8.91 -21.14 31.01
N ARG A 116 10.20 -21.29 30.67
CA ARG A 116 11.34 -20.95 31.55
C ARG A 116 11.48 -19.44 31.82
N HIS A 117 10.88 -18.60 30.98
CA HIS A 117 10.94 -17.14 31.09
C HIS A 117 9.54 -16.55 31.04
N LYS A 118 8.89 -16.44 32.21
CA LYS A 118 7.66 -15.64 32.35
C LYS A 118 8.05 -14.17 32.48
N PRO A 119 7.40 -13.24 31.78
CA PRO A 119 7.70 -11.82 31.94
C PRO A 119 7.38 -11.37 33.37
N ASN A 120 8.31 -10.60 33.95
CA ASN A 120 8.24 -10.15 35.34
C ASN A 120 7.33 -8.92 35.53
N SER A 121 6.84 -8.32 34.44
CA SER A 121 5.89 -7.20 34.49
C SER A 121 5.14 -7.02 33.19
N ILE A 122 3.89 -6.55 33.27
CA ILE A 122 3.13 -5.99 32.14
C ILE A 122 3.10 -4.47 32.30
N LYS A 123 3.36 -3.74 31.22
CA LYS A 123 3.28 -2.27 31.21
C LYS A 123 2.18 -1.86 30.24
N VAL A 124 1.17 -1.15 30.75
CA VAL A 124 0.08 -0.56 29.96
C VAL A 124 0.26 0.94 30.01
N SER A 125 0.44 1.56 28.85
CA SER A 125 0.59 3.01 28.73
C SER A 125 -0.57 3.59 27.93
N SER A 126 -1.17 4.66 28.45
CA SER A 126 -2.11 5.52 27.76
C SER A 126 -1.45 6.87 27.44
N ALA A 127 -2.19 7.78 26.81
CA ALA A 127 -1.70 9.13 26.52
C ALA A 127 -1.42 9.96 27.80
N ILE A 128 -2.03 9.59 28.93
CA ILE A 128 -2.03 10.39 30.16
C ILE A 128 -1.28 9.67 31.28
N ASP A 129 -1.25 8.34 31.27
CA ASP A 129 -0.70 7.57 32.37
C ASP A 129 -0.03 6.27 31.91
N THR A 130 0.75 5.68 32.80
CA THR A 130 1.43 4.41 32.58
C THR A 130 1.31 3.55 33.83
N VAL A 131 0.58 2.46 33.70
CA VAL A 131 0.43 1.45 34.75
C VAL A 131 1.40 0.30 34.51
N LYS A 132 2.24 0.03 35.50
CA LYS A 132 3.13 -1.14 35.49
C LYS A 132 2.65 -2.17 36.51
N VAL A 133 2.19 -3.31 36.01
CA VAL A 133 1.79 -4.45 36.83
C VAL A 133 3.01 -5.35 37.04
N THR A 134 3.44 -5.51 38.30
CA THR A 134 4.59 -6.37 38.68
C THR A 134 4.18 -7.61 39.48
N SER A 135 2.93 -7.69 39.95
CA SER A 135 2.44 -8.81 40.74
C SER A 135 2.29 -10.07 39.86
N PRO A 136 3.05 -11.16 40.13
CA PRO A 136 2.99 -12.37 39.32
C PRO A 136 1.59 -13.01 39.28
N LYS A 137 0.85 -12.96 40.40
CA LYS A 137 -0.53 -13.48 40.50
C LYS A 137 -1.48 -12.69 39.60
N LEU A 138 -1.34 -11.36 39.57
CA LEU A 138 -2.19 -10.50 38.73
C LEU A 138 -1.84 -10.69 37.25
N ILE A 139 -0.56 -10.81 36.91
CA ILE A 139 -0.09 -11.09 35.55
C ILE A 139 -0.65 -12.42 35.04
N GLU A 140 -0.58 -13.48 35.85
CA GLU A 140 -1.14 -14.79 35.50
C GLU A 140 -2.67 -14.75 35.36
N TRP A 141 -3.37 -14.04 36.24
CA TRP A 141 -4.82 -13.88 36.15
C TRP A 141 -5.24 -13.15 34.87
N LEU A 142 -4.57 -12.04 34.53
CA LEU A 142 -4.80 -11.31 33.27
C LEU A 142 -4.53 -12.19 32.06
N GLY A 143 -3.42 -12.92 32.06
CA GLY A 143 -3.10 -13.87 31.00
C GLY A 143 -4.18 -14.94 30.82
N LYS A 144 -4.69 -15.52 31.91
CA LYS A 144 -5.74 -16.54 31.87
C LYS A 144 -7.06 -15.99 31.34
N LEU A 145 -7.45 -14.76 31.71
CA LEU A 145 -8.65 -14.12 31.16
C LEU A 145 -8.59 -14.00 29.64
N VAL A 146 -7.48 -13.49 29.11
CA VAL A 146 -7.29 -13.34 27.66
C VAL A 146 -7.23 -14.69 26.96
N SER A 147 -6.54 -15.67 27.55
CA SER A 147 -6.46 -17.03 26.99
C SER A 147 -7.86 -17.66 26.89
N ASN A 148 -8.64 -17.59 27.97
CA ASN A 148 -10.00 -18.13 27.98
C ASN A 148 -10.92 -17.44 26.96
N ALA A 149 -10.82 -16.12 26.82
CA ALA A 149 -11.61 -15.37 25.84
C ALA A 149 -11.32 -15.87 24.41
N ILE A 150 -10.04 -16.07 24.06
CA ILE A 150 -9.63 -16.58 22.74
C ILE A 150 -10.07 -18.03 22.54
N GLU A 151 -9.82 -18.91 23.51
CA GLU A 151 -10.19 -20.34 23.43
C GLU A 151 -11.72 -20.52 23.25
N ASN A 152 -12.51 -19.64 23.86
CA ASN A 152 -13.97 -19.65 23.77
C ASN A 152 -14.54 -18.86 22.57
N LEU A 153 -13.68 -18.25 21.74
CA LEU A 153 -14.08 -17.35 20.66
C LEU A 153 -14.95 -16.15 21.13
N ASP A 154 -14.76 -15.74 22.39
CA ASP A 154 -15.46 -14.61 23.01
C ASP A 154 -14.70 -13.30 22.77
N PHE A 155 -14.66 -12.89 21.51
CA PHE A 155 -14.02 -11.65 21.08
C PHE A 155 -14.70 -11.09 19.83
N VAL A 156 -14.61 -9.79 19.63
CA VAL A 156 -15.10 -9.13 18.41
C VAL A 156 -13.95 -9.09 17.39
N PRO A 157 -14.01 -9.83 16.28
CA PRO A 157 -12.88 -9.93 15.34
C PRO A 157 -12.46 -8.58 14.73
N SER A 158 -13.40 -7.63 14.62
CA SER A 158 -13.12 -6.28 14.12
C SER A 158 -12.24 -5.45 15.06
N GLU A 159 -12.15 -5.81 16.35
CA GLU A 159 -11.40 -5.05 17.35
C GLU A 159 -9.97 -5.56 17.56
N LEU A 160 -9.75 -6.87 17.39
CA LEU A 160 -8.47 -7.52 17.73
C LEU A 160 -7.78 -8.24 16.56
N SER A 161 -8.43 -8.31 15.39
CA SER A 161 -8.00 -8.99 14.15
C SER A 161 -8.46 -10.45 14.01
N ASN A 162 -8.78 -10.84 12.76
CA ASN A 162 -9.09 -12.23 12.37
C ASN A 162 -7.90 -13.18 12.59
N THR A 163 -6.70 -12.66 12.83
CA THR A 163 -5.52 -13.44 13.20
C THR A 163 -5.63 -14.13 14.56
N LEU A 164 -6.63 -13.83 15.38
CA LEU A 164 -6.94 -14.62 16.59
C LEU A 164 -7.28 -16.07 16.26
N PHE A 165 -7.94 -16.32 15.13
CA PHE A 165 -8.22 -17.66 14.65
C PHE A 165 -6.94 -18.47 14.39
N TYR A 166 -5.83 -17.81 14.04
CA TYR A 166 -4.53 -18.48 13.89
C TYR A 166 -3.99 -19.04 15.21
N PHE A 167 -4.33 -18.44 16.35
CA PHE A 167 -3.88 -18.91 17.67
C PHE A 167 -4.64 -20.13 18.18
N VAL A 168 -5.75 -20.49 17.53
CA VAL A 168 -6.57 -21.66 17.88
C VAL A 168 -6.70 -22.67 16.74
N ALA A 169 -6.18 -22.33 15.55
CA ALA A 169 -6.16 -23.23 14.41
C ALA A 169 -5.29 -24.46 14.68
N ASP A 170 -5.76 -25.63 14.25
CA ASP A 170 -5.00 -26.87 14.30
C ASP A 170 -3.89 -26.92 13.23
N TYR A 171 -3.23 -28.08 13.10
CA TYR A 171 -2.14 -28.27 12.15
C TYR A 171 -2.61 -28.27 10.68
N GLU A 172 -3.91 -28.45 10.43
CA GLU A 172 -4.54 -28.38 9.10
C GLU A 172 -5.10 -26.98 8.80
N GLY A 173 -5.00 -26.05 9.76
CA GLY A 173 -5.52 -24.69 9.65
C GLY A 173 -7.01 -24.58 9.94
N SER A 174 -7.64 -25.65 10.45
CA SER A 174 -9.07 -25.66 10.76
C SER A 174 -9.33 -25.04 12.12
N VAL A 175 -10.42 -24.26 12.22
CA VAL A 175 -10.95 -23.74 13.48
C VAL A 175 -12.30 -24.41 13.73
N GLY A 176 -12.34 -25.30 14.72
CA GLY A 176 -13.59 -25.96 15.11
C GLY A 176 -14.61 -24.98 15.71
N ALA A 177 -15.89 -25.32 15.64
CA ALA A 177 -17.00 -24.50 16.15
C ALA A 177 -17.11 -24.44 17.70
N ASN A 178 -16.27 -25.19 18.40
CA ASN A 178 -16.28 -25.31 19.86
C ASN A 178 -14.96 -24.81 20.45
N LYS A 179 -14.93 -24.66 21.78
CA LYS A 179 -13.73 -24.30 22.57
C LYS A 179 -12.49 -25.01 22.04
N GLN A 180 -11.53 -24.24 21.52
CA GLN A 180 -10.27 -24.74 20.99
C GLN A 180 -9.13 -24.42 21.95
N PRO A 181 -8.23 -25.37 22.24
CA PRO A 181 -7.04 -25.06 23.02
C PRO A 181 -6.13 -24.11 22.25
N LEU A 182 -5.39 -23.26 22.98
CA LEU A 182 -4.36 -22.42 22.35
C LEU A 182 -3.29 -23.24 21.65
N ASN A 183 -3.01 -22.91 20.39
CA ASN A 183 -1.89 -23.44 19.63
C ASN A 183 -0.61 -22.65 19.96
N TYR A 184 0.13 -23.13 20.97
CA TYR A 184 1.38 -22.50 21.41
C TYR A 184 2.49 -22.49 20.36
N VAL A 185 2.44 -23.33 19.31
CA VAL A 185 3.39 -23.28 18.19
C VAL A 185 3.13 -22.03 17.36
N ASN A 186 1.88 -21.81 16.96
CA ASN A 186 1.46 -20.63 16.19
C ASN A 186 1.71 -19.33 16.96
N ILE A 187 1.36 -19.32 18.25
CA ILE A 187 1.62 -18.20 19.16
C ILE A 187 3.13 -17.91 19.25
N GLN A 188 3.97 -18.94 19.40
CA GLN A 188 5.42 -18.75 19.47
C GLN A 188 5.99 -18.18 18.15
N GLN A 189 5.49 -18.64 17.00
CA GLN A 189 5.88 -18.09 15.70
C GLN A 189 5.49 -16.62 15.55
N ALA A 190 4.28 -16.23 15.98
CA ALA A 190 3.83 -14.85 15.94
C ALA A 190 4.66 -13.93 16.85
N ALA A 191 4.98 -14.38 18.07
CA ALA A 191 5.83 -13.64 19.00
C ALA A 191 7.25 -13.37 18.46
N GLN A 192 7.80 -14.32 17.68
CA GLN A 192 9.13 -14.23 17.08
C GLN A 192 9.15 -13.49 15.73
N ARG A 193 7.98 -13.17 15.16
CA ARG A 193 7.87 -12.51 13.85
C ARG A 193 8.56 -11.15 13.88
N LYS A 194 9.44 -10.91 12.90
CA LYS A 194 10.03 -9.57 12.69
C LYS A 194 8.99 -8.65 12.06
N VAL A 195 8.46 -7.74 12.86
CA VAL A 195 7.51 -6.72 12.40
C VAL A 195 8.29 -5.48 12.02
N ARG A 196 8.28 -5.11 10.73
CA ARG A 196 9.01 -3.95 10.19
C ARG A 196 8.00 -2.93 9.66
N LYS A 197 8.07 -1.70 10.16
CA LYS A 197 7.30 -0.58 9.64
C LYS A 197 7.67 -0.34 8.17
N PRO A 198 6.70 -0.25 7.24
CA PRO A 198 6.97 0.17 5.87
C PRO A 198 7.69 1.53 5.90
N GLY A 199 8.83 1.61 5.23
CA GLY A 199 9.67 2.80 5.21
C GLY A 199 9.75 3.41 3.82
N LYS A 200 10.71 4.33 3.66
CA LYS A 200 10.99 5.01 2.38
C LYS A 200 11.27 4.02 1.25
N ARG A 201 11.92 2.88 1.53
CA ARG A 201 12.25 1.86 0.52
C ARG A 201 10.99 1.22 -0.06
N GLU A 202 10.05 0.80 0.79
CA GLU A 202 8.78 0.21 0.36
C GLU A 202 7.94 1.24 -0.42
N ARG A 203 7.84 2.47 0.08
CA ARG A 203 7.15 3.57 -0.63
C ARG A 203 7.76 3.84 -2.01
N ASN A 204 9.10 3.95 -2.11
CA ASN A 204 9.81 4.12 -3.38
C ASN A 204 9.63 2.91 -4.32
N GLY A 205 9.41 1.71 -3.76
CA GLY A 205 9.05 0.52 -4.52
C GLY A 205 7.69 0.65 -5.22
N TYR A 206 6.70 1.26 -4.59
CA TYR A 206 5.40 1.51 -5.22
C TYR A 206 5.45 2.70 -6.18
N LEU A 207 6.14 3.78 -5.80
CA LEU A 207 6.39 4.91 -6.70
C LEU A 207 7.09 4.48 -8.00
N SER A 208 8.10 3.60 -7.91
CA SER A 208 8.79 3.11 -9.10
C SER A 208 7.93 2.22 -9.99
N LEU A 209 6.93 1.51 -9.46
CA LEU A 209 5.93 0.81 -10.29
C LEU A 209 5.11 1.79 -11.11
N PHE A 210 4.52 2.75 -10.40
CA PHE A 210 3.70 3.79 -11.00
C PHE A 210 4.46 4.52 -12.11
N LEU A 211 5.65 5.06 -11.81
CA LEU A 211 6.43 5.81 -12.79
C LEU A 211 6.90 4.95 -13.96
N PHE A 212 7.15 3.66 -13.74
CA PHE A 212 7.51 2.74 -14.82
C PHE A 212 6.36 2.54 -15.81
N ARG A 213 5.11 2.45 -15.33
CA ARG A 213 3.93 2.36 -16.22
C ARG A 213 3.75 3.60 -17.07
N VAL A 214 3.91 4.78 -16.46
CA VAL A 214 3.91 6.06 -17.19
C VAL A 214 5.03 6.09 -18.24
N LEU A 215 6.24 5.69 -17.85
CA LEU A 215 7.40 5.66 -18.75
C LEU A 215 7.21 4.76 -19.97
N VAL A 216 6.59 3.59 -19.79
CA VAL A 216 6.28 2.67 -20.89
C VAL A 216 5.37 3.36 -21.90
N TYR A 217 4.34 4.07 -21.45
CA TYR A 217 3.47 4.83 -22.33
C TYR A 217 4.23 5.97 -23.05
N LEU A 218 5.02 6.76 -22.31
CA LEU A 218 5.82 7.85 -22.89
C LEU A 218 6.75 7.35 -24.00
N SER A 219 7.44 6.23 -23.74
CA SER A 219 8.42 5.68 -24.68
C SER A 219 7.80 5.13 -25.96
N ASN A 220 6.53 4.72 -25.91
CA ASN A 220 5.89 4.02 -27.02
C ASN A 220 4.90 4.89 -27.81
N GLU A 221 4.26 5.86 -27.16
CA GLU A 221 3.14 6.58 -27.74
C GLU A 221 3.42 8.07 -27.97
N THR A 222 4.47 8.65 -27.39
CA THR A 222 4.70 10.11 -27.43
C THR A 222 6.04 10.47 -28.08
N SER A 223 6.31 11.77 -28.20
CA SER A 223 7.60 12.30 -28.65
C SER A 223 8.71 12.19 -27.59
N LEU A 224 8.35 11.96 -26.31
CA LEU A 224 9.28 11.82 -25.18
C LEU A 224 9.90 10.42 -25.15
N THR A 225 10.82 10.17 -26.09
CA THR A 225 11.48 8.87 -26.26
C THR A 225 12.99 8.97 -26.06
N ALA A 226 13.60 7.86 -25.64
CA ALA A 226 15.05 7.77 -25.50
C ALA A 226 15.72 7.53 -26.87
N LYS A 227 16.92 8.11 -27.06
CA LYS A 227 17.74 7.82 -28.24
C LYS A 227 18.25 6.36 -28.20
N ALA A 228 18.55 5.80 -29.37
CA ALA A 228 19.12 4.46 -29.47
C ALA A 228 20.37 4.31 -28.58
N GLY A 229 20.42 3.25 -27.77
CA GLY A 229 21.52 2.98 -26.83
C GLY A 229 21.46 3.76 -25.52
N VAL A 230 20.50 4.68 -25.36
CA VAL A 230 20.25 5.40 -24.11
C VAL A 230 19.03 4.78 -23.42
N ARG A 231 19.13 4.53 -22.11
CA ARG A 231 18.05 3.88 -21.37
C ARG A 231 16.84 4.79 -21.18
N PHE A 232 17.09 6.06 -20.83
CA PHE A 232 16.08 7.09 -20.56
C PHE A 232 16.58 8.44 -21.06
N SER A 233 15.72 9.28 -21.63
CA SER A 233 16.06 10.68 -21.88
C SER A 233 15.90 11.52 -20.62
N ASP A 234 16.64 12.63 -20.53
CA ASP A 234 16.50 13.60 -19.44
C ASP A 234 15.07 14.14 -19.37
N ASP A 235 14.42 14.37 -20.52
CA ASP A 235 13.04 14.85 -20.60
C ASP A 235 12.05 13.84 -20.00
N GLN A 236 12.23 12.54 -20.29
CA GLN A 236 11.42 11.49 -19.66
C GLN A 236 11.59 11.51 -18.14
N LEU A 237 12.83 11.60 -17.64
CA LEU A 237 13.10 11.58 -16.21
C LEU A 237 12.56 12.82 -15.48
N ASN A 238 12.69 13.99 -16.09
CA ASN A 238 12.14 15.24 -15.57
C ASN A 238 10.61 15.26 -15.60
N PHE A 239 9.99 14.71 -16.65
CA PHE A 239 8.54 14.55 -16.72
C PHE A 239 8.04 13.66 -15.58
N LEU A 240 8.66 12.49 -15.39
CA LEU A 240 8.29 11.55 -14.32
C LEU A 240 8.51 12.15 -12.93
N PHE A 241 9.52 13.00 -12.75
CA PHE A 241 9.71 13.73 -11.48
C PHE A 241 8.54 14.66 -11.20
N LYS A 242 8.12 15.47 -12.18
CA LYS A 242 6.97 16.37 -12.05
C LYS A 242 5.67 15.61 -11.79
N VAL A 243 5.47 14.46 -12.43
CA VAL A 243 4.37 13.54 -12.10
C VAL A 243 4.46 13.13 -10.62
N ALA A 244 5.61 12.65 -10.15
CA ALA A 244 5.76 12.24 -8.76
C ALA A 244 5.54 13.38 -7.75
N GLU A 245 5.91 14.63 -8.09
CA GLU A 245 5.62 15.81 -7.27
C GLU A 245 4.14 16.17 -7.25
N LEU A 246 3.51 16.25 -8.42
CA LEU A 246 2.10 16.63 -8.57
C LEU A 246 1.19 15.69 -7.78
N PHE A 247 1.51 14.40 -7.81
CA PHE A 247 0.80 13.36 -7.07
C PHE A 247 1.30 13.19 -5.62
N GLU A 248 2.11 14.13 -5.11
CA GLU A 248 2.64 14.22 -3.74
C GLU A 248 3.50 13.03 -3.25
N TRP A 249 3.99 12.19 -4.15
CA TRP A 249 4.90 11.09 -3.81
C TRP A 249 6.25 11.59 -3.29
N LEU A 250 6.63 12.82 -3.64
CA LEU A 250 7.90 13.45 -3.24
C LEU A 250 7.76 14.45 -2.08
N LYS A 251 6.55 14.63 -1.55
CA LYS A 251 6.28 15.56 -0.43
C LYS A 251 7.16 15.24 0.78
N GLY A 252 7.83 16.26 1.31
CA GLY A 252 8.71 16.14 2.49
C GLY A 252 10.02 15.38 2.26
N VAL A 253 10.39 15.11 1.00
CA VAL A 253 11.69 14.52 0.66
C VAL A 253 12.68 15.65 0.38
N ALA A 254 13.78 15.71 1.12
CA ALA A 254 14.93 16.53 0.77
C ALA A 254 15.71 15.83 -0.34
N PHE A 255 16.02 16.58 -1.40
CA PHE A 255 16.84 16.12 -2.51
C PHE A 255 18.13 16.93 -2.56
N ASP A 256 19.27 16.26 -2.48
CA ASP A 256 20.59 16.84 -2.73
C ASP A 256 21.05 16.61 -4.18
N SER A 257 20.20 15.99 -5.01
CA SER A 257 20.46 15.60 -6.40
C SER A 257 19.51 16.31 -7.37
N GLU A 258 19.88 16.36 -8.66
CA GLU A 258 18.97 16.84 -9.68
C GLU A 258 17.71 15.95 -9.78
N PRO A 259 16.54 16.52 -10.13
CA PRO A 259 15.28 15.79 -10.30
C PRO A 259 15.40 14.50 -11.12
N LYS A 260 16.05 14.58 -12.28
CA LYS A 260 16.27 13.45 -13.19
C LYS A 260 17.10 12.33 -12.56
N ASP A 261 18.12 12.67 -11.77
CA ASP A 261 19.04 11.68 -11.18
C ASP A 261 18.34 10.87 -10.09
N TYR A 262 17.42 11.52 -9.35
CA TYR A 262 16.57 10.84 -8.38
C TYR A 262 15.69 9.78 -9.06
N ILE A 263 14.99 10.16 -10.13
CA ILE A 263 14.13 9.24 -10.88
C ILE A 263 14.94 8.16 -11.57
N TYR A 264 16.10 8.50 -12.15
CA TYR A 264 17.01 7.55 -12.74
C TYR A 264 17.39 6.47 -11.73
N THR A 265 17.82 6.87 -10.53
CA THR A 265 18.22 5.95 -9.46
C THR A 265 17.06 5.06 -9.03
N LEU A 266 15.86 5.65 -8.89
CA LEU A 266 14.65 4.94 -8.49
C LEU A 266 14.21 3.89 -9.51
N LEU A 267 14.27 4.20 -10.81
CA LEU A 267 13.96 3.27 -11.89
C LEU A 267 15.07 2.23 -12.10
N HIS A 268 16.34 2.65 -12.08
CA HIS A 268 17.50 1.79 -12.31
C HIS A 268 17.51 0.63 -11.30
N ASN A 269 17.37 0.95 -10.01
CA ASN A 269 17.34 -0.04 -8.93
C ASN A 269 16.21 -1.06 -9.06
N ARG A 270 15.12 -0.69 -9.76
CA ARG A 270 13.98 -1.58 -9.98
C ARG A 270 14.24 -2.57 -11.11
N MET A 271 14.78 -2.11 -12.22
CA MET A 271 14.99 -2.96 -13.39
C MET A 271 16.30 -3.77 -13.34
N SER A 272 17.12 -3.54 -12.32
CA SER A 272 18.31 -4.35 -12.02
C SER A 272 18.02 -5.53 -11.08
N LEU A 273 16.77 -5.67 -10.61
CA LEU A 273 16.24 -6.80 -9.85
C LEU A 273 15.49 -7.74 -10.78
#